data_AF-A0A7Y3TTY0-F1
#
_entry.id   AF-A0A7Y3TTY0-F1
#
_cell.length_a   1.000
_cell.length_b   1.000
_cell.length_c   1.000
_cell.angle_alpha   90.00
_cell.angle_beta   90.00
_cell.angle_gamma   90.00
#
_symmetry.space_group_name_H-M   'P 1'
#
loop_
_entity.id
_entity.type
_entity.pdbx_description
1 polymer ?
#
loop_
_entity_poly.entity_id
_entity_poly.type
_entity_poly.pdbx_seq_one_letter_code
_entity_poly.pdbx_strand_id
1 'polypeptide(L)'
;MSLDKETLKQDIKQAFKDAKETQAPKDPDPQKIDEIQNNILEKLSLDIAEAIDKFVKGGSVSDITVEVKDANNNMIGKGTQTGTGKIE
;
A
#
# COMPACT_ATOMS: atom_id res chain seq x y z
N MET A 1 5.87 -16.21 8.11
CA MET A 1 6.90 -15.16 8.05
C MET A 1 6.30 -13.89 8.62
N SER A 2 7.00 -13.23 9.53
CA SER A 2 6.61 -11.91 10.02
C SER A 2 6.62 -10.90 8.87
N LEU A 3 5.73 -9.91 8.95
CA LEU A 3 5.74 -8.76 8.03
C LEU A 3 7.13 -8.10 8.00
N ASP A 4 7.71 -7.96 6.81
CA ASP A 4 9.07 -7.44 6.62
C ASP A 4 9.10 -5.90 6.69
N LYS A 5 9.21 -5.40 7.93
CA LYS A 5 9.18 -3.96 8.22
C LYS A 5 10.39 -3.22 7.65
N GLU A 6 11.49 -3.92 7.38
CA GLU A 6 12.68 -3.30 6.77
C GLU A 6 12.45 -3.01 5.29
N THR A 7 11.85 -3.94 4.56
CA THR A 7 11.47 -3.73 3.15
C THR A 7 10.47 -2.58 3.01
N LEU A 8 9.42 -2.53 3.84
CA LEU A 8 8.47 -1.40 3.82
C LEU A 8 9.16 -0.05 4.06
N LYS A 9 10.09 0.01 5.02
CA LYS A 9 10.85 1.24 5.29
C LYS A 9 11.72 1.64 4.09
N GLN A 10 12.32 0.68 3.40
CA GLN A 10 13.12 0.94 2.20
C GLN A 10 12.26 1.45 1.04
N ASP A 11 11.10 0.83 0.79
CA ASP A 11 10.18 1.23 -0.26
C ASP A 11 9.64 2.65 -0.04
N ILE A 12 9.20 2.97 1.17
CA ILE A 12 8.76 4.33 1.52
C ILE A 12 9.91 5.33 1.34
N LYS A 13 11.12 5.00 1.81
CA LYS A 13 12.30 5.87 1.67
C LYS A 13 12.64 6.12 0.20
N GLN A 14 12.47 5.11 -0.66
CA GLN A 14 12.70 5.23 -2.09
C GLN A 14 11.65 6.14 -2.74
N ALA A 15 10.36 6.00 -2.40
CA ALA A 15 9.30 6.89 -2.89
C ALA A 15 9.58 8.37 -2.56
N PHE A 16 10.02 8.66 -1.34
CA PHE A 16 10.45 10.02 -0.96
C PHE A 16 11.70 10.51 -1.70
N LYS A 17 12.61 9.60 -2.06
CA LYS A 17 13.80 9.94 -2.84
C LYS A 17 13.41 10.29 -4.29
N ASP A 18 12.56 9.50 -4.92
CA ASP A 18 12.08 9.73 -6.28
C ASP A 18 11.27 11.05 -6.39
N ALA A 19 10.45 11.35 -5.38
CA ALA A 19 9.74 12.62 -5.25
C ALA A 19 10.66 13.83 -5.05
N LYS A 20 11.88 13.62 -4.54
CA LYS A 20 12.88 14.68 -4.35
C LYS A 20 13.77 14.88 -5.57
N GLU A 21 14.01 13.83 -6.34
CA GLU A 21 14.83 13.85 -7.57
C GLU A 21 14.05 14.39 -8.78
N THR A 22 12.76 14.65 -8.63
CA THR A 22 11.94 15.29 -9.67
C THR A 22 12.43 16.70 -9.95
N GLN A 23 12.87 16.97 -11.18
CA GLN A 23 13.53 18.22 -11.55
C GLN A 23 12.59 19.43 -11.45
N ALA A 24 13.11 20.52 -10.88
CA ALA A 24 12.44 21.82 -10.89
C ALA A 24 12.27 22.33 -12.34
N PRO A 25 11.19 23.06 -12.64
CA PRO A 25 10.98 23.61 -13.97
C PRO A 25 12.10 24.58 -14.35
N LYS A 26 12.57 24.49 -15.61
CA LYS A 26 13.64 25.33 -16.15
C LYS A 26 13.24 26.82 -16.24
N ASP A 27 11.95 27.10 -16.25
CA ASP A 27 11.35 28.42 -16.22
C ASP A 27 10.44 28.53 -14.98
N PRO A 28 10.60 29.53 -14.10
CA PRO A 28 9.84 29.65 -12.86
C PRO A 28 8.46 30.25 -13.12
N ASP A 29 7.65 29.55 -13.91
CA ASP A 29 6.22 29.82 -14.05
C ASP A 29 5.50 29.26 -12.80
N PRO A 30 4.81 30.09 -12.01
CA PRO A 30 4.10 29.62 -10.81
C PRO A 30 3.12 28.48 -11.08
N GLN A 31 2.39 28.51 -12.20
CA GLN A 31 1.41 27.47 -12.54
C GLN A 31 2.10 26.13 -12.82
N LYS A 32 3.24 26.16 -13.53
CA LYS A 32 4.04 24.95 -13.78
C LYS A 32 4.64 24.39 -12.50
N ILE A 33 5.02 25.25 -11.56
CA ILE A 33 5.52 24.83 -10.25
C ILE A 33 4.41 24.13 -9.45
N ASP A 34 3.21 24.69 -9.41
CA ASP A 34 2.04 24.10 -8.73
C ASP A 34 1.65 22.75 -9.35
N GLU A 35 1.60 22.66 -10.69
CA GLU A 35 1.32 21.40 -11.40
C GLU A 35 2.37 20.32 -11.11
N ILE A 36 3.66 20.69 -11.10
CA ILE A 36 4.75 19.76 -10.77
C ILE A 36 4.64 19.28 -9.32
N GLN A 37 4.35 20.18 -8.37
CA GLN A 37 4.18 19.81 -6.96
C GLN A 37 3.00 18.86 -6.77
N ASN A 38 1.86 19.12 -7.44
CA ASN A 38 0.69 18.25 -7.38
C ASN A 38 1.01 16.85 -7.97
N ASN A 39 1.68 16.79 -9.11
CA ASN A 39 2.09 15.52 -9.71
C ASN A 39 3.06 14.74 -8.80
N ILE A 40 3.99 15.42 -8.13
CA ILE A 40 4.90 14.80 -7.15
C ILE A 40 4.10 14.23 -5.98
N LEU A 41 3.13 14.98 -5.45
CA LEU A 41 2.29 14.54 -4.33
C LEU A 41 1.41 13.35 -4.70
N GLU A 42 0.79 13.37 -5.88
CA GLU A 42 0.00 12.26 -6.39
C GLU A 42 0.85 11.00 -6.56
N LYS A 43 2.02 11.13 -7.18
CA LYS A 43 2.94 10.01 -7.40
C LYS A 43 3.46 9.43 -6.08
N LEU A 44 3.90 10.30 -5.16
CA LEU A 44 4.34 9.88 -3.83
C LEU A 44 3.25 9.14 -3.06
N SER A 45 2.01 9.64 -3.13
CA SER A 45 0.87 9.01 -2.48
C SER A 45 0.59 7.62 -3.05
N LEU A 46 0.67 7.46 -4.37
CA LEU A 46 0.51 6.17 -5.04
C LEU A 46 1.61 5.18 -4.64
N ASP A 47 2.88 5.60 -4.70
CA ASP A 47 4.02 4.72 -4.39
C ASP A 47 3.99 4.25 -2.91
N ILE A 48 3.59 5.12 -1.99
CA ILE A 48 3.39 4.76 -0.57
C ILE A 48 2.22 3.77 -0.42
N ALA A 49 1.10 3.99 -1.11
CA ALA A 49 -0.05 3.09 -1.06
C ALA A 49 0.32 1.69 -1.59
N GLU A 50 1.07 1.62 -2.69
CA GLU A 50 1.58 0.35 -3.24
C GLU A 50 2.56 -0.35 -2.30
N ALA A 51 3.46 0.39 -1.64
CA ALA A 51 4.38 -0.17 -0.65
C ALA A 51 3.62 -0.78 0.55
N ILE A 52 2.57 -0.10 1.03
CA ILE A 52 1.72 -0.60 2.10
C ILE A 52 0.93 -1.84 1.64
N ASP A 53 0.35 -1.83 0.44
CA ASP A 53 -0.40 -2.97 -0.11
C ASP A 53 0.50 -4.22 -0.22
N LYS A 54 1.70 -4.06 -0.79
CA LYS A 54 2.73 -5.12 -0.87
C LYS A 54 3.12 -5.63 0.50
N PHE A 55 3.30 -4.74 1.48
CA PHE A 55 3.62 -5.13 2.85
C PHE A 55 2.51 -5.98 3.46
N VAL A 56 1.25 -5.53 3.37
CA VAL A 56 0.09 -6.24 3.95
C VAL A 56 -0.11 -7.61 3.29
N LYS A 57 -0.05 -7.69 1.95
CA LYS A 57 -0.23 -8.95 1.21
C LYS A 57 0.99 -9.88 1.28
N GLY A 58 2.18 -9.33 1.50
CA GLY A 58 3.42 -10.09 1.64
C GLY A 58 3.52 -10.87 2.94
N GLY A 59 2.80 -10.43 3.98
CA GLY A 59 2.78 -11.07 5.30
C GLY A 59 2.06 -12.41 5.30
N SER A 60 2.56 -13.36 6.11
CA SER A 60 1.74 -14.52 6.48
C SER A 60 0.72 -14.08 7.52
N VAL A 61 -0.56 -14.30 7.25
CA VAL A 61 -1.63 -14.18 8.24
C VAL A 61 -1.90 -15.54 8.88
N SER A 62 -2.13 -15.54 10.18
CA SER A 62 -2.66 -16.67 10.93
C SER A 62 -4.10 -16.38 11.33
N ASP A 63 -4.84 -17.44 11.67
CA ASP A 63 -6.17 -17.33 12.28
C ASP A 63 -7.21 -16.61 11.41
N ILE A 64 -7.14 -16.82 10.09
CA ILE A 64 -8.16 -16.29 9.18
C ILE A 64 -9.49 -16.96 9.50
N THR A 65 -10.48 -16.15 9.82
CA THR A 65 -11.86 -16.60 9.98
C THR A 65 -12.66 -16.24 8.74
N VAL A 66 -13.20 -17.26 8.07
CA VAL A 66 -14.13 -17.12 6.96
C VAL A 66 -15.54 -17.30 7.49
N GLU A 67 -16.38 -16.31 7.27
CA GLU A 67 -17.81 -16.35 7.59
C GLU A 67 -18.60 -16.48 6.29
N VAL A 68 -19.44 -17.51 6.18
CA VAL A 68 -20.37 -17.67 5.07
C VAL A 68 -21.74 -17.22 5.54
N LYS A 69 -22.31 -16.23 4.84
CA LYS A 69 -23.63 -15.68 5.12
C LYS A 69 -24.60 -16.00 4.00
N ASP A 70 -25.86 -16.18 4.35
CA ASP A 70 -26.95 -16.28 3.38
C ASP A 70 -27.29 -14.90 2.78
N ALA A 71 -28.23 -14.87 1.83
CA ALA A 71 -28.67 -13.65 1.15
C ALA A 71 -29.29 -12.59 2.09
N ASN A 72 -29.71 -12.97 3.28
CA ASN A 72 -30.26 -12.10 4.32
C ASN A 72 -29.21 -11.68 5.37
N ASN A 73 -27.92 -11.91 5.08
CA ASN A 73 -26.79 -11.67 5.99
C ASN A 73 -26.76 -12.55 7.26
N ASN A 74 -27.54 -13.63 7.34
CA ASN A 74 -27.41 -14.56 8.48
C ASN A 74 -26.21 -15.47 8.27
N MET A 75 -25.43 -15.73 9.33
CA MET A 75 -24.30 -16.65 9.25
C MET A 75 -24.79 -18.10 9.16
N ILE A 76 -24.42 -18.78 8.09
CA ILE A 76 -24.75 -20.20 7.85
C ILE A 76 -23.53 -21.12 7.97
N GLY A 77 -22.32 -20.55 8.05
CA GLY A 77 -21.09 -21.31 8.23
C GLY A 77 -19.95 -20.44 8.72
N LYS A 78 -19.03 -21.07 9.46
CA LYS A 78 -17.80 -20.45 9.94
C LYS A 78 -16.65 -21.45 9.86
N GLY A 79 -15.54 -21.06 9.27
CA GLY A 79 -14.31 -21.84 9.24
C GLY A 79 -13.14 -20.96 9.69
N THR A 80 -12.24 -21.53 10.49
CA THR A 80 -11.00 -20.85 10.87
C THR A 80 -9.82 -21.64 10.33
N GLN A 81 -8.98 -20.97 9.53
CA GLN A 81 -7.70 -21.53 9.12
C GLN A 81 -6.68 -21.29 10.24
N THR A 82 -6.22 -22.38 10.86
CA THR A 82 -5.22 -22.36 11.94
C THR A 82 -3.77 -22.43 11.42
N GLY A 83 -3.59 -22.59 10.11
CA GLY A 83 -2.29 -22.53 9.44
C GLY A 83 -1.89 -21.10 9.04
N THR A 84 -0.63 -20.90 8.68
CA THR A 84 -0.16 -19.64 8.09
C THR A 84 -0.44 -19.63 6.59
N GLY A 85 -1.06 -18.55 6.10
CA GLY A 85 -1.38 -18.35 4.68
C GLY A 85 -1.05 -16.94 4.22
N LYS A 86 -1.13 -16.68 2.92
CA LYS A 86 -1.10 -15.31 2.36
C LYS A 86 -2.51 -14.89 2.01
N ILE A 87 -2.77 -13.58 2.08
CA ILE A 87 -3.98 -13.00 1.49
C ILE A 87 -3.65 -12.77 0.01
N GLU A 88 -4.33 -13.50 -0.88
CA GLU A 88 -4.24 -13.36 -2.33
C GLU A 88 -5.55 -12.78 -2.90
#